data_AF-A0A193SVU6-F1
#
_entry.id   AF-A0A193SVU6-F1
#
_cell.length_a   1.000
_cell.length_b   1.000
_cell.length_c   1.000
_cell.angle_alpha   90.00
_cell.angle_beta   90.00
_cell.angle_gamma   90.00
#
_symmetry.space_group_name_H-M   'P 1'
#
loop_
_entity.id
_entity.type
_entity.pdbx_description
1 polymer ?
#
loop_
_entity_poly.entity_id
_entity_poly.type
_entity_poly.pdbx_seq_one_letter_code
_entity_poly.pdbx_strand_id
1 'polypeptide(L)' 'MDVHDIVANDHFGSVLGEMRANCGGRKIIMPFCGLWRFRDGRIIEYWENVYDVRALGNFMNGKEPVLNPWRYG' A
#
# COMPACT_ATOMS: atom_id res chain seq x y z
N MET A 1 -2.68 -1.31 -8.05
CA MET A 1 -2.12 -2.19 -7.01
C MET A 1 -2.02 -3.56 -7.64
N ASP A 2 -0.89 -4.23 -7.48
CA ASP A 2 -0.72 -5.62 -7.87
C ASP A 2 -0.77 -6.44 -6.59
N VAL A 3 -1.81 -7.27 -6.44
CA VAL A 3 -2.04 -8.04 -5.21
C VAL A 3 -1.30 -9.37 -5.30
N HIS A 4 -0.56 -9.72 -4.24
CA HIS A 4 0.11 -11.01 -4.09
C HIS A 4 -0.72 -11.99 -3.27
N ASP A 5 -1.18 -11.55 -2.09
CA ASP A 5 -1.84 -12.41 -1.13
C ASP A 5 -3.08 -11.73 -0.55
N ILE A 6 -4.09 -12.55 -0.28
CA ILE A 6 -5.32 -12.17 0.43
C ILE A 6 -5.55 -13.20 1.52
N VAL A 7 -5.64 -12.75 2.77
CA VAL A 7 -5.93 -13.61 3.92
C VAL A 7 -7.06 -12.97 4.72
N ALA A 8 -8.11 -13.72 5.04
CA ALA A 8 -9.24 -13.18 5.78
C ALA A 8 -9.91 -14.22 6.71
N ASN A 9 -10.58 -13.72 7.73
CA ASN A 9 -11.53 -14.43 8.57
C ASN A 9 -12.75 -13.52 8.85
N ASP A 10 -13.66 -13.97 9.72
CA ASP A 10 -14.91 -13.25 10.02
C ASP A 10 -14.72 -11.87 10.68
N HIS A 11 -13.51 -11.57 11.17
CA HIS A 11 -13.20 -10.35 11.91
C HIS A 11 -12.19 -9.45 11.20
N PHE A 12 -11.25 -10.00 10.45
CA PHE A 12 -10.16 -9.27 9.82
C PHE A 12 -9.82 -9.79 8.44
N GLY A 13 -9.33 -8.90 7.59
CA GLY A 13 -8.77 -9.23 6.29
C GLY A 13 -7.48 -8.47 6.05
N SER A 14 -6.54 -9.09 5.36
CA SER A 14 -5.27 -8.48 4.93
C SER A 14 -5.06 -8.72 3.45
N VAL A 15 -4.57 -7.70 2.75
CA VAL A 15 -4.09 -7.80 1.36
C VAL A 15 -2.66 -7.30 1.33
N LEU A 16 -1.78 -8.12 0.76
CA LEU A 16 -0.39 -7.77 0.51
C LEU A 16 -0.18 -7.61 -0.98
N GLY A 17 0.63 -6.63 -1.37
CA GLY A 17 0.83 -6.33 -2.77
C GLY A 17 1.90 -5.28 -3.01
N GLU A 18 2.00 -4.85 -4.27
CA GLU A 18 2.74 -3.66 -4.67
C GLU A 18 1.79 -2.52 -5.06
N MET A 19 2.02 -1.35 -4.49
CA MET A 19 1.40 -0.11 -4.91
C MET A 19 2.24 0.49 -6.02
N ARG A 20 1.59 0.78 -7.15
CA ARG A 20 2.20 1.45 -8.30
C ARG A 20 1.44 2.73 -8.59
N ALA A 21 2.16 3.84 -8.74
CA ALA A 21 1.57 5.11 -9.15
C ALA A 21 2.45 5.84 -10.16
N ASN A 22 1.80 6.59 -11.05
CA ASN A 22 2.43 7.45 -12.05
C ASN A 22 1.77 8.83 -11.99
N CYS A 23 2.56 9.89 -11.85
CA CYS A 23 2.07 11.27 -11.80
C CYS A 23 3.09 12.21 -12.46
N GLY A 24 2.71 12.85 -13.58
CA GLY A 24 3.57 13.81 -14.27
C GLY A 24 4.91 13.22 -14.71
N GLY A 25 4.93 11.97 -15.18
CA GLY A 25 6.14 11.26 -15.60
C GLY A 25 6.94 10.61 -14.47
N ARG A 26 6.73 11.02 -13.21
CA ARG A 26 7.33 10.39 -12.02
C ARG A 26 6.60 9.10 -11.70
N LYS A 27 7.34 8.10 -11.23
CA LYS A 27 6.81 6.77 -10.89
C LYS A 27 7.25 6.35 -9.50
N ILE A 28 6.38 5.64 -8.80
CA ILE A 28 6.71 4.98 -7.53
C ILE A 28 6.14 3.57 -7.53
N ILE A 29 6.92 2.63 -7.02
CA ILE A 29 6.54 1.23 -6.79
C ILE A 29 7.06 0.87 -5.40
N MET A 30 6.19 0.36 -4.54
CA MET A 30 6.58 -0.13 -3.22
C MET A 30 5.58 -1.18 -2.70
N PRO A 31 5.99 -2.06 -1.77
CA PRO A 31 5.06 -2.94 -1.08
C PRO A 31 3.99 -2.15 -0.31
N PHE A 32 2.81 -2.76 -0.16
CA PHE A 32 1.76 -2.28 0.72
C PHE A 32 1.08 -3.45 1.45
N CYS A 33 0.40 -3.11 2.54
CA CYS A 33 -0.44 -4.01 3.31
C CYS A 33 -1.73 -3.28 3.72
N GLY A 34 -2.85 -3.67 3.09
CA GLY A 34 -4.19 -3.24 3.49
C GLY A 34 -4.71 -4.12 4.61
N LEU A 35 -5.25 -3.52 5.68
CA LEU A 35 -5.92 -4.22 6.79
C LEU A 35 -7.36 -3.75 6.91
N TRP A 36 -8.29 -4.70 7.00
CA TRP A 36 -9.71 -4.44 7.22
C TRP A 36 -10.17 -5.08 8.51
N ARG A 37 -11.07 -4.39 9.22
CA ARG A 37 -11.89 -5.01 10.26
C ARG A 37 -13.32 -5.17 9.76
N PHE A 38 -13.87 -6.37 9.95
CA PHE A 38 -15.23 -6.72 9.58
C PHE A 38 -16.14 -6.83 10.82
N ARG A 39 -17.40 -6.49 10.64
CA ARG A 39 -18.51 -6.79 11.56
C ARG A 39 -19.80 -6.93 10.75
N ASP A 40 -20.54 -8.00 11.00
CA ASP A 40 -21.81 -8.29 10.32
C ASP A 40 -21.68 -8.27 8.78
N GLY A 41 -20.58 -8.83 8.28
CA GLY A 41 -20.26 -8.88 6.84
C GLY A 41 -19.87 -7.54 6.22
N ARG A 42 -19.64 -6.49 7.02
CA ARG A 42 -19.29 -5.15 6.56
C ARG A 42 -17.91 -4.73 7.03
N ILE A 43 -17.19 -3.99 6.21
CA ILE A 43 -15.98 -3.29 6.64
C ILE A 43 -16.39 -2.15 7.57
N ILE A 44 -15.82 -2.14 8.77
CA ILE A 44 -16.05 -1.08 9.76
C ILE A 44 -14.80 -0.23 10.00
N GLU A 45 -13.62 -0.76 9.70
CA GLU A 45 -12.36 -0.02 9.74
C GLU A 45 -11.44 -0.47 8.60
N TYR A 46 -10.60 0.45 8.14
CA TYR A 46 -9.66 0.24 7.06
C TYR A 46 -8.35 1.00 7.33
N TRP A 47 -7.23 0.31 7.16
CA TRP A 47 -5.90 0.90 7.18
C TRP A 47 -5.14 0.48 5.94
N GLU A 48 -4.47 1.45 5.32
CA GLU A 48 -3.58 1.23 4.18
C GLU A 48 -2.16 1.54 4.61
N ASN A 49 -1.31 0.51 4.59
CA ASN A 49 0.07 0.63 5.09
C ASN A 49 1.01 0.48 3.91
N VAL A 50 1.49 1.61 3.41
CA VAL A 50 2.56 1.63 2.41
C VAL A 50 3.91 1.45 3.08
N TYR A 51 4.84 0.77 2.40
CA TYR A 51 6.16 0.47 2.96
C TYR A 51 6.93 1.72 3.41
N ASP A 52 6.87 2.80 2.63
CA ASP A 52 7.56 4.06 2.94
C ASP A 52 6.61 5.25 2.78
N VAL A 53 5.97 5.62 3.89
CA VAL A 53 5.03 6.76 3.96
C VAL A 53 5.71 8.07 3.58
N ARG A 54 7.02 8.24 3.86
CA ARG A 54 7.75 9.46 3.52
C ARG A 54 8.01 9.53 2.01
N ALA A 55 8.39 8.42 1.39
CA ALA A 55 8.56 8.34 -0.06
C ALA A 55 7.23 8.59 -0.79
N LEU A 56 6.13 8.00 -0.31
CA LEU A 56 4.79 8.29 -0.85
C LEU A 56 4.44 9.77 -0.66
N GLY A 57 4.64 10.33 0.54
CA GLY A 57 4.38 11.73 0.81
C GLY A 57 5.18 12.67 -0.09
N ASN A 58 6.46 12.39 -0.32
CA ASN A 58 7.30 13.14 -1.25
C ASN A 58 6.76 13.06 -2.68
N PHE A 59 6.43 11.85 -3.14
CA PHE A 59 5.84 11.63 -4.46
C PHE A 59 4.54 12.44 -4.66
N MET A 60 3.62 12.37 -3.70
CA MET A 60 2.36 13.10 -3.72
C MET A 60 2.55 14.62 -3.73
N ASN A 61 3.61 15.11 -3.09
CA ASN A 61 3.96 16.54 -3.04
C ASN A 61 4.84 17.02 -4.21
N GLY A 62 4.93 16.28 -5.31
CA GLY A 62 5.68 16.74 -6.48
C GLY A 62 7.19 16.52 -6.41
N LYS A 63 7.72 15.96 -5.31
CA LYS A 63 9.16 15.73 -5.15
C LYS A 63 9.56 14.43 -5.86
N GLU A 64 10.83 14.35 -6.25
CA GLU A 64 11.40 13.10 -6.73
C GLU A 64 11.40 12.06 -5.60
N PRO A 65 10.86 10.85 -5.84
CA PRO A 65 10.90 9.79 -4.84
C PRO A 65 12.36 9.38 -4.62
N VAL A 66 12.82 9.48 -3.37
CA VAL A 66 14.11 8.90 -2.98
C VAL A 66 13.96 7.39 -3.12
N LEU A 67 14.79 6.79 -3.97
CA LEU A 67 14.82 5.34 -4.13
C LEU A 67 15.17 4.70 -2.77
N ASN A 68 14.22 3.99 -2.19
CA ASN A 68 14.46 3.25 -0.96
C ASN A 68 15.36 2.03 -1.30
N PRO A 69 16.51 1.85 -0.65
CA PRO A 69 17.45 0.77 -0.94
C PRO A 69 16.89 -0.62 -0.63
N TRP A 70 15.81 -0.72 0.14
CA TRP A 70 15.09 -1.96 0.40
C TRP A 70 14.13 -2.34 -0.73
N ARG A 71 14.62 -2.33 -1.97
CA ARG A 71 13.95 -3.10 -3.03
C ARG A 71 14.22 -4.56 -2.74
N TYR A 72 13.16 -5.36 -2.55
CA TYR A 72 13.27 -6.80 -2.69
C TYR A 72 13.96 -7.07 -4.03
N GLY A 73 15.13 -7.72 -3.97
CA GLY A 73 15.86 -8.22 -5.13
C GLY A 73 15.13 -9.40 -5.78
#